data_AF-A0A941PG10-F1
#
_entry.id   AF-A0A941PG10-F1
#
_cell.length_a   1.000
_cell.length_b   1.000
_cell.length_c   1.000
_cell.angle_alpha   90.00
_cell.angle_beta   90.00
_cell.angle_gamma   90.00
#
_symmetry.space_group_name_H-M   'P 1'
#
loop_
_entity.id
_entity.type
_entity.pdbx_description
1 polymer ?
#
loop_
_entity_poly.entity_id
_entity_poly.type
_entity_poly.pdbx_seq_one_letter_code
_entity_poly.pdbx_strand_id
1 'polypeptide(L)'
;MAQMDKLIARFKSRPKDFTWDEFKRLLKGLGFQEIQGNGSRVKFFHQEKNCIIQLHRPHPTPILKMYAIKEVLEQLLHEKLI
;
A
#
# COMPACT_ATOMS: atom_id res chain seq x y z
N MET A 1 13.71 -5.57 15.57
CA MET A 1 12.55 -5.28 14.69
C MET A 1 13.00 -5.43 13.26
N ALA A 2 12.31 -6.27 12.49
CA ALA A 2 12.60 -6.45 11.07
C ALA A 2 12.29 -5.16 10.30
N GLN A 3 12.87 -5.00 9.11
CA GLN A 3 12.64 -3.83 8.25
C GLN A 3 11.14 -3.68 7.92
N MET A 4 10.42 -4.80 7.76
CA MET A 4 8.97 -4.82 7.52
C MET A 4 8.16 -4.29 8.70
N ASP A 5 8.46 -4.71 9.93
CA ASP A 5 7.74 -4.24 11.13
C ASP A 5 7.80 -2.72 11.28
N LYS A 6 8.97 -2.13 10.99
CA LYS A 6 9.17 -0.68 11.01
C LYS A 6 8.35 0.01 9.92
N LEU A 7 8.24 -0.59 8.74
CA LEU A 7 7.46 -0.06 7.63
C LEU A 7 5.96 -0.13 7.92
N ILE A 8 5.47 -1.22 8.52
CA ILE A 8 4.09 -1.36 8.98
C ILE A 8 3.79 -0.32 10.07
N ALA A 9 4.65 -0.19 11.08
CA ALA A 9 4.49 0.81 12.13
C ALA A 9 4.45 2.24 11.57
N ARG A 10 5.35 2.55 10.63
CA ARG A 10 5.34 3.82 9.90
C ARG A 10 4.03 4.01 9.13
N PHE A 11 3.53 3.02 8.40
CA PHE A 11 2.27 3.16 7.67
C PHE A 11 1.08 3.40 8.62
N LYS A 12 1.03 2.67 9.75
CA LYS A 12 0.02 2.83 10.82
C LYS A 12 0.01 4.24 11.42
N SER A 13 1.15 4.94 11.44
CA SER A 13 1.24 6.32 11.93
C SER A 13 0.68 7.37 10.96
N ARG A 14 0.16 6.97 9.80
CA ARG A 14 -0.43 7.84 8.75
C ARG A 14 0.48 9.01 8.33
N PRO A 15 1.73 8.73 7.90
CA PRO A 15 2.70 9.76 7.57
C PRO A 15 2.27 10.57 6.35
N LYS A 16 2.55 11.88 6.36
CA LYS A 16 2.21 12.80 5.26
C LYS A 16 3.17 12.70 4.08
N ASP A 17 4.29 12.00 4.26
CA ASP A 17 5.42 11.88 3.36
C ASP A 17 5.65 10.42 2.89
N PHE A 18 4.66 9.55 3.05
CA PHE A 18 4.77 8.15 2.62
C PHE A 18 4.89 8.06 1.11
N THR A 19 5.96 7.46 0.61
CA THR A 19 6.23 7.38 -0.82
C THR A 19 5.55 6.19 -1.49
N TRP A 20 5.34 6.27 -2.80
CA TRP A 20 4.83 5.17 -3.62
C TRP A 20 5.73 3.93 -3.57
N ASP A 21 7.05 4.12 -3.47
CA ASP A 21 7.99 3.00 -3.37
C ASP A 21 7.95 2.34 -1.98
N GLU A 22 7.80 3.09 -0.89
CA GLU A 22 7.51 2.53 0.44
C GLU A 22 6.20 1.74 0.42
N PHE A 23 5.17 2.26 -0.24
CA PHE A 23 3.87 1.61 -0.39
C PHE A 23 3.96 0.28 -1.15
N LYS A 24 4.66 0.24 -2.29
CA LYS A 24 4.91 -1.01 -3.02
C LYS A 24 5.68 -2.02 -2.18
N ARG A 25 6.72 -1.59 -1.46
CA ARG A 25 7.51 -2.47 -0.59
C ARG A 25 6.66 -3.07 0.54
N LEU A 26 5.81 -2.25 1.16
CA LEU A 26 4.86 -2.68 2.19
C LEU A 26 3.93 -3.77 1.62
N LEU A 27 3.21 -3.47 0.54
CA LEU A 27 2.24 -4.40 -0.03
C LEU A 27 2.91 -5.69 -0.54
N LYS A 28 4.06 -5.58 -1.21
CA LYS A 28 4.81 -6.75 -1.70
C LYS A 28 5.19 -7.69 -0.55
N GLY A 29 5.68 -7.15 0.57
CA GLY A 29 6.05 -7.99 1.70
C GLY A 29 4.86 -8.48 2.54
N LEU A 30 3.67 -7.92 2.34
CA LEU A 30 2.40 -8.48 2.81
C LEU A 30 1.81 -9.54 1.85
N GLY A 31 2.52 -9.92 0.78
CA GLY A 31 2.07 -10.95 -0.16
C GLY A 31 1.23 -10.45 -1.35
N PHE A 32 1.08 -9.13 -1.52
CA PHE A 32 0.43 -8.59 -2.71
C PHE A 32 1.34 -8.64 -3.95
N GLN A 33 0.73 -8.89 -5.10
CA GLN A 33 1.35 -8.81 -6.41
C GLN A 33 0.88 -7.55 -7.13
N GLU A 34 1.83 -6.77 -7.66
CA GLU A 34 1.54 -5.58 -8.47
C GLU A 34 1.08 -5.98 -9.87
N ILE A 35 -0.07 -5.47 -10.28
CA ILE A 35 -0.65 -5.65 -11.61
C ILE A 35 -0.78 -4.25 -12.22
N GLN A 36 0.09 -3.97 -13.18
CA GLN A 36 0.09 -2.68 -13.86
C GLN A 36 -1.11 -2.59 -14.82
N GLY A 37 -1.93 -1.55 -14.65
CA GLY A 37 -3.01 -1.22 -15.58
C GLY A 37 -2.53 -0.29 -16.69
N ASN A 38 -3.48 0.25 -17.46
CA ASN A 38 -3.17 1.28 -18.46
C ASN A 38 -2.95 2.65 -17.79
N GLY A 39 -1.85 3.32 -18.13
CA GLY A 39 -1.47 4.63 -17.58
C GLY A 39 -1.04 4.58 -16.10
N SER A 40 -1.53 5.51 -15.28
CA SER A 40 -1.19 5.62 -13.85
C SER A 40 -1.96 4.68 -12.94
N ARG A 41 -2.87 3.85 -13.49
CA ARG A 41 -3.67 2.91 -12.72
C ARG A 41 -2.83 1.70 -12.34
N VAL A 42 -2.72 1.43 -11.04
CA VAL A 42 -2.01 0.28 -10.50
C VAL A 42 -2.96 -0.51 -9.59
N LYS A 43 -2.95 -1.83 -9.74
CA LYS A 43 -3.66 -2.75 -8.86
C LYS A 43 -2.66 -3.57 -8.08
N PHE A 44 -3.00 -3.93 -6.86
CA PHE A 44 -2.28 -4.87 -6.03
C PHE A 44 -3.25 -5.98 -5.64
N PHE A 45 -2.92 -7.23 -5.97
CA PHE A 45 -3.77 -8.38 -5.69
C PHE A 45 -3.11 -9.30 -4.68
N HIS A 46 -3.84 -9.63 -3.62
CA HIS A 46 -3.44 -10.65 -2.65
C HIS A 46 -4.23 -11.93 -2.93
N GLN A 47 -3.54 -12.93 -3.49
CA GLN A 47 -4.17 -14.17 -3.95
C GLN A 47 -4.87 -14.94 -2.82
N GLU A 48 -4.21 -15.12 -1.67
CA GLU A 48 -4.78 -15.94 -0.57
C GLU A 48 -6.00 -15.31 0.11
N LYS A 49 -6.03 -13.97 0.22
CA LYS A 49 -7.14 -13.20 0.80
C LYS A 49 -8.21 -12.84 -0.23
N ASN A 50 -7.96 -13.09 -1.51
CA ASN A 50 -8.78 -12.59 -2.63
C ASN A 50 -9.09 -11.08 -2.51
N CYS A 51 -8.08 -10.29 -2.11
CA CYS A 51 -8.20 -8.86 -1.84
C CYS A 51 -7.50 -8.05 -2.94
N ILE A 52 -8.11 -6.95 -3.37
CA ILE A 52 -7.54 -6.03 -4.37
C ILE A 52 -7.46 -4.63 -3.78
N ILE A 53 -6.28 -4.01 -3.90
CA ILE A 53 -6.09 -2.57 -3.67
C ILE A 53 -5.84 -1.91 -5.02
N GLN A 54 -6.68 -0.95 -5.40
CA GLN A 54 -6.53 -0.20 -6.64
C GLN A 54 -6.28 1.27 -6.35
N LEU A 55 -5.17 1.80 -6.86
CA LEU A 55 -4.78 3.19 -6.65
C LEU A 55 -4.20 3.79 -7.94
N HIS A 56 -4.24 5.11 -8.01
CA HIS A 56 -3.48 5.85 -9.00
C HIS A 56 -2.09 6.15 -8.44
N ARG A 57 -1.05 5.89 -9.25
CA ARG A 57 0.30 6.34 -8.94
C ARG A 57 0.30 7.86 -8.74
N PRO A 58 0.80 8.37 -7.61
CA PRO A 58 0.84 9.80 -7.36
C PRO A 58 1.80 10.48 -8.34
N HIS A 59 1.36 11.62 -8.87
CA HIS A 59 2.10 12.49 -9.79
C HIS A 59 1.67 13.95 -9.55
N PRO A 60 2.58 14.95 -9.64
CA PRO A 60 3.99 14.84 -10.01
C PRO A 60 4.90 14.33 -8.88
N THR A 61 4.46 14.40 -7.62
CA THR A 61 5.25 13.93 -6.48
C THR A 61 5.00 12.44 -6.20
N PRO A 62 5.98 11.71 -5.65
CA PRO A 62 5.80 10.29 -5.35
C PRO A 62 5.02 10.03 -4.04
N ILE A 63 4.45 11.07 -3.42
CA ILE A 63 3.84 10.98 -2.08
C ILE A 63 2.40 10.45 -2.20
N LEU A 64 2.09 9.42 -1.42
CA LEU A 64 0.75 8.86 -1.32
C LEU A 64 -0.19 9.86 -0.66
N LYS A 65 -1.37 10.07 -1.25
CA LYS A 65 -2.37 10.96 -0.67
C LYS A 65 -2.91 10.39 0.64
N MET A 66 -3.16 11.24 1.64
CA MET A 66 -3.60 10.80 2.97
C MET A 66 -4.90 9.98 2.94
N TYR A 67 -5.82 10.25 2.02
CA TYR A 67 -7.05 9.44 1.89
C TYR A 67 -6.71 8.00 1.51
N ALA A 68 -5.77 7.79 0.58
CA ALA A 68 -5.34 6.46 0.15
C ALA A 68 -4.65 5.70 1.28
N ILE A 69 -3.87 6.40 2.12
CA ILE A 69 -3.30 5.79 3.33
C ILE A 69 -4.41 5.31 4.26
N LYS A 70 -5.45 6.12 4.51
CA LYS A 70 -6.56 5.74 5.40
C LYS A 70 -7.34 4.53 4.85
N GLU A 71 -7.76 4.60 3.60
CA GLU A 71 -8.53 3.53 2.93
C GLU A 71 -7.75 2.21 2.94
N VAL A 72 -6.48 2.23 2.56
CA VAL A 72 -5.65 1.02 2.55
C VAL A 72 -5.39 0.51 3.97
N LEU A 73 -5.17 1.39 4.94
CA LEU A 73 -4.97 0.97 6.33
C LEU A 73 -6.20 0.24 6.87
N GLU A 74 -7.40 0.75 6.60
CA GLU A 74 -8.66 0.12 6.99
C GLU A 74 -8.83 -1.24 6.30
N GLN A 75 -8.55 -1.33 5.00
CA GLN A 75 -8.57 -2.59 4.26
C GLN A 75 -7.61 -3.62 4.86
N LEU A 76 -6.35 -3.25 5.11
CA LEU A 76 -5.34 -4.18 5.62
C LEU A 76 -5.67 -4.70 7.04
N LEU A 77 -6.25 -3.85 7.89
CA LEU A 77 -6.73 -4.25 9.22
C LEU A 77 -7.92 -5.20 9.13
N HIS A 78 -8.88 -4.92 8.24
CA HIS A 78 -10.05 -5.76 8.04
C HIS A 78 -9.67 -7.18 7.55
N GLU A 79 -8.72 -7.27 6.63
CA GLU A 79 -8.20 -8.54 6.09
C GLU A 79 -7.24 -9.29 7.03
N LYS A 80 -6.92 -8.69 8.19
CA LYS A 80 -5.94 -9.18 9.18
C LYS A 80 -4.56 -9.40 8.57
N LEU A 81 -4.12 -8.45 7.74
CA LEU A 81 -2.80 -8.47 7.10
C LEU A 81 -1.75 -7.70 7.92
N ILE A 82 -2.18 -6.79 8.80
CA ILE A 82 -1.33 -6.02 9.72
C ILE A 82 -2.00 -5.81 11.08
#